data_AF-A0A3R8SIS0-F1
#
_entry.id   AF-A0A3R8SIS0-F1
#
_cell.length_a   1.000
_cell.length_b   1.000
_cell.length_c   1.000
_cell.angle_alpha   90.00
_cell.angle_beta   90.00
_cell.angle_gamma   90.00
#
_symmetry.space_group_name_H-M   'P 1'
#
loop_
_entity.id
_entity.type
_entity.pdbx_description
1 polymer ?
#
loop_
_entity_poly.entity_id
_entity_poly.type
_entity_poly.pdbx_seq_one_letter_code
_entity_poly.pdbx_strand_id
1 'polypeptide(L)' 'MLKSLFEKYWLYVLLVIAGLVMLVTKFSQGNWQVGMIWLAATAYWLVKLYQKYQVLKNTQK' A
#
# COMPACT_ATOMS: atom_id res chain seq x y z
N MET A 1 -16.68 -0.27 -11.43
CA MET A 1 -16.34 -0.77 -10.08
C MET A 1 -14.87 -0.50 -9.74
N LEU A 2 -13.91 -1.02 -10.53
CA LEU A 2 -12.48 -0.77 -10.32
C LEU A 2 -12.10 0.71 -10.39
N LYS A 3 -12.70 1.48 -11.31
CA LYS A 3 -12.49 2.93 -11.46
C LYS A 3 -12.93 3.74 -10.22
N SER A 4 -14.08 3.41 -9.61
CA SER A 4 -14.53 4.13 -8.40
C SER A 4 -13.79 3.70 -7.15
N LEU A 5 -13.33 2.45 -7.07
CA LEU A 5 -12.38 2.01 -6.05
C LEU A 5 -11.05 2.76 -6.18
N PHE A 6 -10.56 2.93 -7.41
CA PHE A 6 -9.33 3.66 -7.65
C PHE A 6 -9.45 5.13 -7.26
N GLU A 7 -10.55 5.81 -7.59
CA GLU A 7 -10.79 7.20 -7.17
C GLU A 7 -10.97 7.34 -5.65
N LYS A 8 -11.71 6.42 -5.02
CA LYS A 8 -12.03 6.49 -3.58
C LYS A 8 -10.87 6.04 -2.68
N TYR A 9 -9.97 5.21 -3.19
CA TYR A 9 -8.78 4.70 -2.49
C TYR A 9 -7.46 5.13 -3.13
N TRP A 10 -7.47 6.15 -4.00
CA TRP A 10 -6.30 6.68 -4.69
C TRP A 10 -5.16 7.03 -3.72
N LEU A 11 -5.50 7.62 -2.56
CA LEU A 11 -4.56 7.92 -1.48
C LEU A 11 -3.83 6.68 -0.96
N TYR A 12 -4.51 5.55 -0.85
CA TYR A 12 -3.90 4.29 -0.40
C TYR A 12 -2.97 3.72 -1.47
N VAL A 13 -3.34 3.81 -2.75
CA VAL A 13 -2.48 3.40 -3.86
C VAL A 13 -1.21 4.26 -3.89
N LEU A 14 -1.35 5.58 -3.72
CA LEU A 14 -0.22 6.50 -3.59
C LEU A 14 0.68 6.16 -2.40
N LEU A 15 0.11 5.85 -1.23
CA LEU A 15 0.87 5.46 -0.04
C LEU A 15 1.67 4.17 -0.26
N VAL A 16 1.11 3.19 -0.97
CA VAL A 16 1.81 1.95 -1.32
C VAL A 16 2.97 2.22 -2.28
N ILE A 17 2.75 3.05 -3.30
CA ILE A 17 3.79 3.44 -4.27
C ILE A 17 4.92 4.21 -3.57
N ALA A 18 4.59 5.20 -2.73
CA ALA A 18 5.55 5.95 -1.95
C ALA A 18 6.34 5.04 -0.98
N GLY A 19 5.65 4.07 -0.36
CA GLY A 19 6.26 3.07 0.51
C GLY A 19 7.27 2.19 -0.22
N LEU A 20 6.93 1.73 -1.43
CA LEU A 20 7.84 0.97 -2.29
C LEU A 20 9.06 1.78 -2.73
N VAL A 21 8.87 3.04 -3.12
CA VAL A 21 9.98 3.93 -3.52
C VAL A 21 10.93 4.17 -2.35
N MET A 22 10.39 4.47 -1.16
CA MET A 22 11.18 4.64 0.06
C MET A 22 11.89 3.36 0.47
N LEU A 23 11.23 2.21 0.32
CA LEU A 23 11.83 0.91 0.57
C LEU A 23 13.05 0.69 -0.31
N VAL A 24 12.90 0.82 -1.63
CA VAL A 24 13.98 0.60 -2.60
C VAL A 24 15.13 1.58 -2.38
N THR A 25 14.82 2.86 -2.15
CA THR A 25 15.86 3.86 -1.86
C THR A 25 16.60 3.58 -0.55
N LYS A 26 15.92 3.13 0.50
CA LYS A 26 16.57 2.84 1.80
C LYS A 26 17.41 1.58 1.77
N PHE A 27 16.97 0.54 1.07
CA PHE A 27 17.80 -0.64 0.81
C PHE A 27 19.01 -0.29 -0.08
N SER A 28 18.82 0.54 -1.11
CA SER A 28 19.92 1.00 -1.98
C SER A 28 20.95 1.86 -1.23
N GLN A 29 20.52 2.62 -0.22
CA GLN A 29 21.39 3.37 0.69
C GLN A 29 22.10 2.49 1.72
N GLY A 30 21.90 1.16 1.71
CA GLY A 30 22.47 0.24 2.70
C GLY A 30 21.85 0.34 4.09
N ASN A 31 20.76 1.11 4.25
CA ASN A 31 20.06 1.24 5.53
C ASN A 31 18.96 0.19 5.66
N TRP A 32 19.39 -1.04 5.97
CA TRP A 32 18.53 -2.22 6.11
C TRP A 32 17.46 -2.06 7.19
N GLN A 33 17.77 -1.38 8.29
CA GLN A 33 16.84 -1.19 9.40
C GLN A 33 15.65 -0.30 8.99
N VAL A 34 15.93 0.84 8.34
CA VAL A 34 14.89 1.72 7.82
C VAL A 34 14.16 1.08 6.63
N GLY A 35 14.87 0.31 5.78
CA GLY A 35 14.27 -0.48 4.71
C GLY A 35 13.22 -1.48 5.23
N MET A 36 13.54 -2.21 6.30
CA MET A 36 12.62 -3.15 6.96
C MET A 36 11.38 -2.45 7.55
N ILE A 37 11.55 -1.25 8.15
CA ILE A 37 10.43 -0.44 8.66
C ILE A 37 9.49 -0.05 7.51
N TRP A 38 10.05 0.41 6.39
CA TRP A 38 9.25 0.73 5.20
C TRP A 38 8.58 -0.50 4.59
N LEU A 39 9.20 -1.67 4.69
CA LEU A 39 8.63 -2.94 4.23
C LEU A 39 7.40 -3.32 5.06
N ALA A 40 7.52 -3.27 6.38
CA ALA A 40 6.40 -3.52 7.28
C ALA A 40 5.27 -2.49 7.09
N ALA A 41 5.61 -1.21 6.95
CA ALA A 41 4.63 -0.14 6.70
C ALA A 41 3.89 -0.36 5.37
N THR A 42 4.62 -0.68 4.30
CA THR A 42 4.03 -0.94 2.97
C THR A 42 3.13 -2.16 3.00
N ALA A 43 3.56 -3.24 3.66
CA ALA A 43 2.75 -4.46 3.82
C ALA A 43 1.45 -4.19 4.60
N TYR A 44 1.52 -3.42 5.70
CA TYR A 44 0.35 -3.03 6.48
C TYR A 44 -0.69 -2.29 5.62
N TRP A 45 -0.25 -1.29 4.86
CA TRP A 45 -1.16 -0.52 3.99
C TRP A 45 -1.72 -1.35 2.84
N LEU A 46 -0.92 -2.26 2.28
CA LEU A 46 -1.35 -3.19 1.24
C LEU A 46 -2.46 -4.11 1.74
N VAL A 47 -2.29 -4.70 2.93
CA VAL A 47 -3.31 -5.57 3.56
C VAL A 47 -4.58 -4.78 3.86
N LYS A 48 -4.45 -3.55 4.37
CA LYS A 48 -5.59 -2.68 4.68
C LYS A 48 -6.37 -2.28 3.42
N LEU A 49 -5.67 -1.99 2.32
CA LEU A 49 -6.27 -1.74 1.00
C LEU A 49 -7.02 -2.99 0.52
N TYR A 50 -6.39 -4.16 0.61
CA TYR A 50 -7.00 -5.42 0.20
C TYR A 50 -8.26 -5.75 1.01
N GLN A 51 -8.24 -5.55 2.33
CA GLN A 51 -9.42 -5.72 3.19
C GLN A 51 -10.56 -4.76 2.79
N LYS A 52 -10.25 -3.47 2.59
CA LYS A 52 -11.24 -2.48 2.12
C LYS A 52 -11.83 -2.86 0.76
N TYR A 53 -11.01 -3.39 -0.15
CA TYR A 53 -11.44 -3.88 -1.46
C TYR A 53 -12.37 -5.09 -1.32
N GLN A 54 -12.01 -6.09 -0.49
CA GLN A 54 -12.83 -7.27 -0.22
C GLN A 54 -14.18 -6.91 0.41
N VAL A 55 -14.20 -5.98 1.39
CA VAL A 55 -15.45 -5.49 1.99
C VAL A 55 -16.35 -4.87 0.93
N LEU A 56 -15.83 -3.97 0.09
CA LEU A 56 -16.62 -3.37 -0.99
C LEU A 56 -17.13 -4.39 -2.02
N LYS A 57 -16.32 -5.39 -2.33
CA LYS A 57 -16.72 -6.49 -3.23
C LYS A 57 -17.86 -7.32 -2.64
N ASN A 58 -17.87 -7.55 -1.33
CA ASN A 58 -18.92 -8.31 -0.65
C ASN A 58 -20.18 -7.48 -0.37
N THR A 59 -20.08 -6.17 -0.16
CA THR A 59 -21.25 -5.29 0.05
C THR A 59 -22.01 -4.98 -1.24
N GLN A 60 -21.41 -5.21 -2.42
CA GLN A 60 -22.08 -5.08 -3.73
C GLN A 60 -22.71 -6.38 -4.26
N LYS A 61 -22.72 -7.46 -3.47
CA LYS A 61 -23.54 -8.66 -3.72
C LYS A 61 -24.87 -8.55 -2.99
#